data_AF-A0AAV7HHP4-F1
#
_entry.id   AF-A0AAV7HHP4-F1
#
_cell.length_a   1.000
_cell.length_b   1.000
_cell.length_c   1.000
_cell.angle_alpha   90.00
_cell.angle_beta   90.00
_cell.angle_gamma   90.00
#
_symmetry.space_group_name_H-M   'P 1'
#
loop_
_entity.id
_entity.type
_entity.pdbx_description
1 polymer ?
#
loop_
_entity_poly.entity_id
_entity_poly.type
_entity_poly.pdbx_seq_one_letter_code
_entity_poly.pdbx_strand_id
1 'polypeptide(L)'
;MSRCRIPCQLPPSRPLPPASAAASRRSTIAANPLLPALPYPRIFVGEMAESKSGLRKPVFTKVDQLRPGTSGHTLTVKVVDSKIIRQKGRADGPQSRQPRIAECLVGDETGMIVFTARNDQVELMKADATVVLRNAKIDMYRGSMRLAVDKWGRVEVTDPADFTVKEDNNLSLIEYELVSVVEE
;
A
#
# COMPACT_ATOMS: atom_id res chain seq x y z
N MET A 1 -37.27 -26.95 -32.06
CA MET A 1 -36.07 -26.09 -31.93
C MET A 1 -36.53 -24.65 -31.82
N SER A 2 -36.83 -24.21 -30.60
CA SER A 2 -37.56 -22.97 -30.32
C SER A 2 -36.56 -21.86 -29.99
N ARG A 3 -36.45 -20.87 -30.87
CA ARG A 3 -35.58 -19.70 -30.71
C ARG A 3 -36.26 -18.66 -29.80
N CYS A 4 -35.85 -18.58 -28.54
CA CYS A 4 -36.23 -17.47 -27.66
C CYS A 4 -35.38 -16.24 -27.99
N ARG A 5 -35.98 -15.24 -28.66
CA ARG A 5 -35.42 -13.89 -28.79
C ARG A 5 -35.83 -13.08 -27.57
N ILE A 6 -34.86 -12.67 -26.76
CA ILE A 6 -35.05 -11.72 -25.66
C ILE A 6 -34.65 -10.33 -26.20
N PRO A 7 -35.55 -9.34 -26.24
CA PRO A 7 -35.15 -7.97 -26.58
C PRO A 7 -34.53 -7.30 -25.34
N CYS A 8 -33.24 -6.97 -25.43
CA CYS A 8 -32.56 -6.10 -24.46
C CYS A 8 -33.11 -4.68 -24.57
N GLN A 9 -33.90 -4.25 -23.58
CA GLN A 9 -34.30 -2.86 -23.44
C GLN A 9 -33.14 -2.06 -22.83
N LEU A 10 -32.63 -1.07 -23.58
CA LEU A 10 -31.71 -0.06 -23.06
C LEU A 10 -32.47 0.88 -22.09
N PRO A 11 -31.88 1.26 -20.95
CA PRO A 11 -32.47 2.31 -20.10
C PRO A 11 -32.28 3.71 -20.71
N PRO A 12 -33.20 4.66 -20.44
CA PRO A 12 -33.17 6.01 -21.01
C PRO A 12 -32.06 6.88 -20.42
N SER A 13 -31.46 7.71 -21.28
CA SER A 13 -30.44 8.71 -20.99
C SER A 13 -30.97 9.85 -20.10
N ARG A 14 -30.22 10.18 -19.05
CA ARG A 14 -30.47 11.39 -18.25
C ARG A 14 -29.95 12.64 -18.97
N PRO A 15 -30.67 13.78 -18.93
CA PRO A 15 -30.19 15.03 -19.49
C PRO A 15 -29.16 15.71 -18.58
N LEU A 16 -28.16 16.34 -19.20
CA LEU A 16 -27.18 17.22 -18.56
C LEU A 16 -27.80 18.60 -18.28
N PRO A 17 -27.40 19.30 -17.19
CA PRO A 17 -27.81 20.68 -16.96
C PRO A 17 -27.04 21.65 -17.89
N PRO A 18 -27.67 22.77 -18.30
CA PRO A 18 -27.02 23.77 -19.14
C PRO A 18 -26.00 24.62 -18.37
N ALA A 19 -24.89 24.90 -19.05
CA ALA A 19 -23.94 25.94 -18.69
C ALA A 19 -24.42 27.32 -19.20
N SER A 20 -24.05 28.37 -18.46
CA SER A 20 -24.01 29.80 -18.82
C SER A 20 -24.91 30.70 -17.96
N ALA A 21 -24.29 31.57 -17.15
CA ALA A 21 -24.23 33.00 -17.46
C ALA A 21 -23.42 33.76 -16.40
N ALA A 22 -22.46 34.54 -16.88
CA ALA A 22 -21.69 35.52 -16.13
C ALA A 22 -22.49 36.82 -15.90
N ALA A 23 -22.33 37.46 -14.74
CA ALA A 23 -22.39 38.92 -14.53
C ALA A 23 -21.97 39.21 -13.07
N SER A 24 -20.81 39.81 -12.78
CA SER A 24 -20.47 41.24 -12.93
C SER A 24 -20.91 42.10 -11.74
N ARG A 25 -19.90 42.59 -11.01
CA ARG A 25 -19.82 43.85 -10.24
C ARG A 25 -20.64 43.97 -8.95
N ARG A 26 -19.93 44.09 -7.82
CA ARG A 26 -19.55 45.40 -7.26
C ARG A 26 -18.61 45.22 -6.06
N SER A 27 -17.44 45.82 -6.19
CA SER A 27 -16.55 46.16 -5.10
C SER A 27 -17.20 47.23 -4.24
N THR A 28 -17.38 46.94 -2.95
CA THR A 28 -17.54 47.96 -1.92
C THR A 28 -16.64 47.59 -0.77
N ILE A 29 -15.54 48.33 -0.70
CA ILE A 29 -14.62 48.41 0.42
C ILE A 29 -15.40 49.08 1.55
N ALA A 30 -15.64 48.34 2.64
CA ALA A 30 -16.07 48.93 3.90
C ALA A 30 -14.88 48.85 4.87
N ALA A 31 -14.32 50.03 5.15
CA ALA A 31 -13.29 50.24 6.15
C ALA A 31 -13.84 49.84 7.54
N ASN A 32 -13.14 48.93 8.21
CA ASN A 32 -13.46 48.55 9.59
C ASN A 32 -12.55 49.34 10.54
N PRO A 33 -13.09 50.18 11.43
CA PRO A 33 -12.29 51.08 12.24
C PRO A 33 -11.75 50.41 13.51
N LEU A 34 -10.45 50.64 13.74
CA LEU A 34 -9.80 50.88 15.03
C LEU A 34 -10.11 49.92 16.20
N LEU A 35 -9.22 48.95 16.39
CA LEU A 35 -8.98 48.34 17.71
C LEU A 35 -7.69 48.92 18.32
N PRO A 36 -7.71 49.39 19.58
CA PRO A 36 -6.52 49.91 20.25
C PRO A 36 -5.57 48.77 20.68
N ALA A 37 -4.28 49.02 20.49
CA ALA A 37 -3.19 48.11 20.82
C ALA A 37 -3.10 47.90 22.35
N LEU A 38 -3.25 46.65 22.79
CA LEU A 38 -2.87 46.24 24.13
C LEU A 38 -1.37 45.86 24.15
N PRO A 39 -0.58 46.39 25.10
CA PRO A 39 0.80 45.96 25.28
C PRO A 39 0.83 44.61 26.00
N TYR A 40 0.87 43.51 25.25
CA TYR A 40 1.24 42.21 25.83
C TYR A 40 2.75 42.20 26.15
N PRO A 41 3.16 41.63 27.29
CA PRO A 41 4.57 41.51 27.63
C PRO A 41 5.28 40.67 26.55
N ARG A 42 6.42 41.17 26.07
CA ARG A 42 7.35 40.42 25.22
C ARG A 42 7.90 39.24 26.02
N ILE A 43 7.20 38.11 25.95
CA ILE A 43 7.77 36.82 26.32
C ILE A 43 8.88 36.56 25.30
N PHE A 44 10.12 36.59 25.79
CA PHE A 44 11.27 36.03 25.08
C PHE A 44 10.99 34.54 24.89
N VAL A 45 10.40 34.19 23.75
CA VAL A 45 10.34 32.80 23.30
C VAL A 45 11.73 32.46 22.82
N GLY A 46 12.46 31.73 23.67
CA GLY A 46 13.71 31.11 23.31
C GLY A 46 13.54 30.31 22.03
N GLU A 47 14.52 30.49 21.15
CA GLU A 47 14.73 29.74 19.94
C GLU A 47 14.82 28.25 20.28
N MET A 48 13.69 27.54 20.23
CA MET A 48 13.72 26.10 20.07
C MET A 48 14.18 25.84 18.65
N ALA A 49 15.48 25.57 18.52
CA ALA A 49 16.05 24.92 17.36
C ALA A 49 15.28 23.61 17.15
N GLU A 50 14.31 23.66 16.24
CA GLU A 50 13.65 22.49 15.71
C GLU A 50 14.74 21.66 15.03
N SER A 51 15.22 20.63 15.73
CA SER A 51 16.04 19.59 15.15
C SER A 51 15.16 18.90 14.12
N LYS A 52 15.16 19.41 12.89
CA LYS A 52 14.71 18.70 11.70
C LYS A 52 15.55 17.44 11.67
N SER A 53 15.01 16.37 12.24
CA SER A 53 15.57 15.03 12.12
C SER A 53 15.64 14.77 10.63
N GLY A 54 16.82 14.94 10.04
CA GLY A 54 17.01 14.74 8.61
C GLY A 54 16.41 13.40 8.26
N LEU A 55 15.40 13.40 7.40
CA LEU A 55 14.72 12.19 6.95
C LEU A 55 15.82 11.24 6.47
N ARG A 56 16.06 10.17 7.24
CA ARG A 56 17.08 9.18 6.88
C ARG A 56 16.69 8.65 5.52
N LYS A 57 17.66 8.64 4.59
CA LYS A 57 17.43 8.14 3.23
C LYS A 57 16.84 6.73 3.33
N PRO A 58 15.76 6.42 2.59
CA PRO A 58 15.21 5.07 2.59
C PRO A 58 16.29 4.11 2.10
N VAL A 59 16.63 3.13 2.93
CA VAL A 59 17.57 2.08 2.58
C VAL A 59 16.77 0.98 1.89
N PHE A 60 17.18 0.65 0.67
CA PHE A 60 16.65 -0.48 -0.06
C PHE A 60 17.37 -1.74 0.42
N THR A 61 16.62 -2.66 1.00
CA THR A 61 17.12 -3.98 1.40
C THR A 61 16.89 -4.96 0.26
N LYS A 62 17.65 -6.06 0.23
CA LYS A 62 17.46 -7.16 -0.74
C LYS A 62 16.76 -8.34 -0.06
N VAL A 63 16.14 -9.22 -0.83
CA VAL A 63 15.43 -10.40 -0.31
C VAL A 63 16.36 -11.32 0.50
N ASP A 64 17.61 -11.50 0.09
CA ASP A 64 18.59 -12.36 0.80
C ASP A 64 18.97 -11.87 2.20
N GLN A 65 18.83 -10.57 2.47
CA GLN A 65 19.17 -9.98 3.77
C GLN A 65 18.00 -10.01 4.76
N LEU A 66 16.87 -10.60 4.36
CA LEU A 66 15.68 -10.70 5.21
C LEU A 66 15.92 -11.73 6.32
N ARG A 67 15.65 -11.30 7.56
CA ARG A 67 15.70 -12.18 8.73
C ARG A 67 14.31 -12.36 9.33
N PRO A 68 13.98 -13.55 9.85
CA PRO A 68 12.72 -13.75 10.55
C PRO A 68 12.63 -12.79 11.75
N GLY A 69 11.45 -12.21 11.98
CA GLY A 69 11.20 -11.27 13.08
C GLY A 69 11.64 -9.82 12.82
N THR A 70 12.24 -9.52 11.67
CA THR A 70 12.58 -8.14 11.28
C THR A 70 11.42 -7.43 10.56
N SER A 71 11.33 -6.11 10.72
CA SER A 71 10.28 -5.27 10.14
C SER A 71 10.84 -3.94 9.65
N GLY A 72 10.08 -3.22 8.81
CA GLY A 72 10.46 -1.91 8.30
C GLY A 72 11.30 -1.95 7.03
N HIS A 73 11.24 -3.05 6.27
CA HIS A 73 12.01 -3.19 5.05
C HIS A 73 11.39 -2.41 3.89
N THR A 74 12.25 -1.82 3.06
CA THR A 74 11.87 -1.24 1.78
C THR A 74 12.48 -2.09 0.68
N LEU A 75 11.66 -2.75 -0.12
CA LEU A 75 12.09 -3.69 -1.17
C LEU A 75 11.48 -3.27 -2.52
N THR A 76 12.18 -3.58 -3.61
CA THR A 76 11.69 -3.40 -4.98
C THR A 76 11.64 -4.77 -5.63
N VAL A 77 10.44 -5.34 -5.73
CA VAL A 77 10.21 -6.73 -6.14
C VAL A 77 9.44 -6.84 -7.44
N LYS A 78 9.72 -7.88 -8.22
CA LYS A 78 8.90 -8.27 -9.37
C LYS A 78 7.93 -9.36 -8.97
N VAL A 79 6.68 -9.26 -9.40
CA VAL A 79 5.66 -10.30 -9.21
C VAL A 79 5.82 -11.34 -10.30
N VAL A 80 6.01 -12.60 -9.92
CA VAL A 80 6.03 -13.74 -10.86
C VAL A 80 4.60 -14.26 -11.02
N ASP A 81 3.98 -14.64 -9.90
CA ASP A 81 2.64 -15.21 -9.89
C ASP A 81 1.77 -14.62 -8.77
N SER A 82 0.45 -14.62 -9.00
CA SER A 82 -0.54 -14.20 -8.01
C SER A 82 -1.64 -15.25 -7.88
N LYS A 83 -1.77 -15.86 -6.69
CA LYS A 83 -2.81 -16.85 -6.39
C LYS A 83 -3.74 -16.37 -5.28
N ILE A 84 -5.02 -16.28 -5.58
CA ILE A 84 -6.03 -15.90 -4.60
C ILE A 84 -6.44 -17.15 -3.80
N ILE A 85 -6.11 -17.21 -2.51
CA ILE A 85 -6.33 -18.41 -1.67
C ILE A 85 -7.58 -18.31 -0.80
N ARG A 86 -7.97 -17.11 -0.38
CA ARG A 86 -9.22 -16.90 0.37
C ARG A 86 -10.09 -15.85 -0.29
N GLN A 87 -11.12 -16.34 -0.97
CA GLN A 87 -12.33 -15.61 -1.33
C GLN A 87 -13.53 -16.34 -0.73
N LYS A 88 -13.54 -16.58 0.59
CA LYS A 88 -14.63 -17.32 1.24
C LYS A 88 -15.82 -16.39 1.52
N GLY A 89 -16.42 -15.83 0.47
CA GLY A 89 -17.75 -15.23 0.57
C GLY A 89 -18.75 -16.31 0.96
N ARG A 90 -19.35 -16.19 2.14
CA ARG A 90 -20.56 -16.96 2.50
C ARG A 90 -21.74 -16.09 2.06
N ALA A 91 -22.63 -16.65 1.24
CA ALA A 91 -23.74 -15.96 0.59
C ALA A 91 -24.88 -15.50 1.55
N ASP A 92 -24.66 -15.44 2.87
CA ASP A 92 -25.72 -15.19 3.87
C ASP A 92 -25.17 -14.54 5.16
N GLY A 93 -24.44 -13.43 5.04
CA GLY A 93 -23.99 -12.65 6.21
C GLY A 93 -23.27 -11.37 5.83
N PRO A 94 -23.27 -10.32 6.69
CA PRO A 94 -22.80 -8.99 6.32
C PRO A 94 -21.36 -9.01 5.79
N GLN A 95 -21.27 -8.79 4.48
CA GLN A 95 -20.16 -9.10 3.57
C GLN A 95 -18.91 -8.22 3.72
N SER A 96 -18.80 -7.48 4.83
CA SER A 96 -17.84 -6.36 4.97
C SER A 96 -16.56 -6.72 5.74
N ARG A 97 -16.51 -7.88 6.43
CA ARG A 97 -15.42 -8.18 7.38
C ARG A 97 -14.45 -9.28 6.95
N GLN A 98 -14.60 -9.87 5.77
CA GLN A 98 -13.73 -10.96 5.34
C GLN A 98 -12.59 -10.42 4.48
N PRO A 99 -11.32 -10.50 4.95
CA PRO A 99 -10.20 -10.04 4.16
C PRO A 99 -10.02 -10.94 2.94
N ARG A 100 -9.96 -10.35 1.75
CA ARG A 100 -9.48 -11.03 0.54
C ARG A 100 -7.99 -11.22 0.71
N ILE A 101 -7.53 -12.47 0.69
CA ILE A 101 -6.12 -12.80 0.86
C ILE A 101 -5.65 -13.51 -0.40
N ALA A 102 -4.58 -12.96 -0.99
CA ALA A 102 -3.84 -13.61 -2.05
C ALA A 102 -2.41 -13.89 -1.60
N GLU A 103 -1.90 -15.05 -2.02
CA GLU A 103 -0.49 -15.39 -1.93
C GLU A 103 0.12 -15.07 -3.30
N CYS A 104 1.06 -14.13 -3.32
CA CYS A 104 1.80 -13.74 -4.51
C CYS A 104 3.23 -14.24 -4.38
N LEU A 105 3.77 -14.83 -5.45
CA LEU A 105 5.19 -15.09 -5.58
C LEU A 105 5.85 -13.81 -6.09
N VAL A 106 6.76 -13.26 -5.27
CA VAL A 106 7.51 -12.06 -5.61
C VAL A 106 9.00 -12.34 -5.48
N GLY A 107 9.83 -11.69 -6.28
CA GLY A 107 11.26 -11.88 -6.19
C GLY A 107 12.09 -10.75 -6.78
N ASP A 108 13.36 -10.81 -6.41
CA ASP A 108 14.44 -9.94 -6.84
C ASP A 108 15.51 -10.78 -7.55
N GLU A 109 16.58 -10.10 -7.99
CA GLU A 109 17.82 -10.72 -8.44
C GLU A 109 18.48 -11.66 -7.40
N THR A 110 18.13 -11.53 -6.12
CA THR A 110 18.71 -12.33 -5.03
C THR A 110 17.92 -13.59 -4.70
N GLY A 111 16.61 -13.59 -4.95
CA GLY A 111 15.73 -14.69 -4.60
C GLY A 111 14.26 -14.31 -4.55
N MET A 112 13.43 -15.29 -4.21
CA MET A 112 11.99 -15.22 -4.21
C MET A 112 11.40 -15.45 -2.81
N ILE A 113 10.27 -14.81 -2.54
CA ILE A 113 9.52 -14.94 -1.29
C ILE A 113 8.01 -14.88 -1.57
N VAL A 114 7.24 -15.60 -0.76
CA VAL A 114 5.78 -15.51 -0.79
C VAL A 114 5.33 -14.24 -0.07
N PHE A 115 4.66 -13.37 -0.80
CA PHE A 115 4.01 -12.18 -0.30
C PHE A 115 2.53 -12.43 -0.02
N THR A 116 2.05 -12.01 1.14
CA THR A 116 0.63 -12.07 1.51
C THR A 116 -0.02 -10.72 1.25
N ALA A 117 -0.74 -10.61 0.13
CA ALA A 117 -1.48 -9.42 -0.25
C ALA A 117 -2.87 -9.40 0.41
N ARG A 118 -3.29 -8.23 0.90
CA ARG A 118 -4.60 -8.03 1.53
C ARG A 118 -5.48 -7.08 0.72
N ASN A 119 -6.76 -7.46 0.56
CA ASN A 119 -7.83 -6.63 -0.02
C ASN A 119 -7.37 -5.91 -1.30
N ASP A 120 -7.22 -4.59 -1.21
CA ASP A 120 -6.94 -3.69 -2.33
C ASP A 120 -5.52 -3.88 -2.89
N GLN A 121 -4.60 -4.47 -2.11
CA GLN A 121 -3.26 -4.81 -2.59
C GLN A 121 -3.29 -5.91 -3.65
N VAL A 122 -4.29 -6.80 -3.62
CA VAL A 122 -4.40 -7.90 -4.59
C VAL A 122 -4.61 -7.37 -6.01
N GLU A 123 -5.29 -6.23 -6.17
CA GLU A 123 -5.55 -5.63 -7.47
C GLU A 123 -4.33 -4.89 -8.04
N LEU A 124 -3.44 -4.41 -7.16
CA LEU A 124 -2.17 -3.77 -7.54
C LEU A 124 -1.12 -4.80 -7.97
N MET A 125 -1.16 -6.00 -7.39
CA MET A 125 -0.21 -7.08 -7.64
C MET A 125 -0.61 -7.88 -8.88
N LYS A 126 -0.37 -7.32 -10.06
CA LYS A 126 -0.47 -8.04 -11.33
C LYS A 126 0.79 -8.87 -11.57
N ALA A 127 0.65 -10.03 -12.21
CA ALA A 127 1.79 -10.79 -12.69
C ALA A 127 2.67 -9.92 -13.62
N ASP A 128 3.98 -10.14 -13.55
CA ASP A 128 5.02 -9.38 -14.26
C ASP A 128 5.18 -7.90 -13.90
N ALA A 129 4.39 -7.37 -12.96
CA ALA A 129 4.55 -5.99 -12.49
C ALA A 129 5.72 -5.87 -11.50
N THR A 130 6.43 -4.76 -11.58
CA THR A 130 7.41 -4.36 -10.55
C THR A 130 6.76 -3.45 -9.51
N VAL A 131 7.00 -3.77 -8.25
CA VAL A 131 6.33 -3.17 -7.11
C VAL A 131 7.35 -2.84 -6.03
N VAL A 132 7.28 -1.61 -5.53
CA VAL A 132 8.04 -1.16 -4.37
C VAL A 132 7.18 -1.32 -3.12
N LEU A 133 7.65 -2.15 -2.19
CA LEU A 133 7.03 -2.38 -0.91
C LEU A 133 7.75 -1.54 0.15
N ARG A 134 7.03 -0.61 0.77
CA ARG A 134 7.58 0.24 1.85
C ARG A 134 7.05 -0.21 3.20
N ASN A 135 7.95 -0.27 4.19
CA ASN A 135 7.64 -0.72 5.55
C ASN A 135 6.97 -2.11 5.55
N ALA A 136 7.58 -3.04 4.82
CA ALA A 136 7.21 -4.45 4.83
C ALA A 136 7.80 -5.14 6.07
N LYS A 137 7.13 -6.20 6.51
CA LYS A 137 7.57 -7.06 7.60
C LYS A 137 7.65 -8.50 7.16
N ILE A 138 8.48 -9.26 7.87
CA ILE A 138 8.52 -10.71 7.75
C ILE A 138 7.59 -11.31 8.79
N ASP A 139 6.58 -12.03 8.31
CA ASP A 139 5.68 -12.84 9.11
C ASP A 139 6.17 -14.29 9.07
N MET A 140 6.32 -14.91 10.24
CA MET A 140 6.67 -16.33 10.32
C MET A 140 5.39 -17.15 10.27
N TYR A 141 5.24 -17.97 9.23
CA TYR A 141 4.12 -18.87 9.07
C TYR A 141 4.59 -20.32 9.04
N ARG A 142 4.30 -21.06 10.12
CA ARG A 142 4.63 -22.49 10.25
C ARG A 142 6.10 -22.83 9.94
N GLY A 143 7.03 -22.00 10.42
CA GLY A 143 8.47 -22.17 10.18
C GLY A 143 8.99 -21.54 8.90
N SER A 144 8.11 -21.11 7.98
CA SER A 144 8.50 -20.42 6.75
C SER A 144 8.37 -18.90 6.87
N MET A 145 9.26 -18.17 6.21
CA MET A 145 9.14 -16.71 6.09
C MET A 145 8.14 -16.31 5.01
N ARG A 146 7.29 -15.33 5.33
CA ARG A 146 6.36 -14.70 4.41
C ARG A 146 6.48 -13.19 4.52
N LEU A 147 6.37 -12.49 3.40
CA LEU A 147 6.38 -11.04 3.37
C LEU A 147 4.95 -10.51 3.55
N ALA A 148 4.77 -9.54 4.44
CA ALA A 148 3.48 -8.88 4.68
C ALA A 148 3.66 -7.36 4.81
N VAL A 149 2.61 -6.61 4.48
CA VAL A 149 2.60 -5.14 4.63
C VAL A 149 1.87 -4.76 5.92
N ASP A 150 2.46 -3.86 6.70
CA ASP A 150 1.84 -3.30 7.90
C ASP A 150 0.85 -2.17 7.60
N LYS A 151 0.12 -1.73 8.63
CA LYS A 151 -0.89 -0.66 8.53
C LYS A 151 -0.32 0.68 8.04
N TRP A 152 0.98 0.91 8.27
CA TRP A 152 1.71 2.10 7.82
C TRP A 152 2.48 1.87 6.52
N GLY A 153 2.50 0.64 6.02
CA GLY A 153 3.18 0.30 4.78
C GLY A 153 2.37 0.71 3.56
N ARG A 154 3.08 1.07 2.50
CA ARG A 154 2.51 1.42 1.20
C ARG A 154 3.11 0.55 0.12
N VAL A 155 2.27 0.22 -0.85
CA VAL A 155 2.63 -0.52 -2.05
C VAL A 155 2.59 0.48 -3.19
N GLU A 156 3.73 0.72 -3.82
CA GLU A 156 3.87 1.60 -4.98
C GLU A 156 4.16 0.74 -6.20
N VAL A 157 3.35 0.84 -7.24
CA VAL A 157 3.67 0.23 -8.53
C VAL A 157 4.56 1.20 -9.28
N THR A 158 5.74 0.75 -9.70
CA THR A 158 6.69 1.55 -10.46
C THR A 158 6.79 1.05 -11.89
N ASP A 159 7.40 1.85 -12.76
CA ASP A 159 7.73 1.44 -14.12
C ASP A 159 8.51 0.11 -14.12
N PRO A 160 8.27 -0.77 -15.12
CA PRO A 160 8.90 -2.08 -15.21
C PRO A 160 10.41 -1.90 -15.28
N ALA A 161 11.07 -2.21 -14.18
CA ALA A 161 12.51 -2.36 -14.16
C ALA A 161 12.84 -3.81 -14.54
N ASP A 162 13.68 -3.96 -15.57
CA ASP A 162 14.09 -5.27 -16.10
C ASP A 162 15.09 -5.94 -15.14
N PHE A 163 14.58 -6.49 -14.04
CA PHE A 163 15.36 -7.36 -13.16
C PHE A 163 15.04 -8.83 -13.47
N THR A 164 16.07 -9.62 -13.74
CA THR A 164 15.93 -11.08 -13.82
C THR A 164 15.77 -11.64 -12.41
N VAL A 165 14.55 -12.07 -12.08
CA VAL A 165 14.26 -12.75 -10.81
C VAL A 165 14.96 -14.10 -10.80
N LYS A 166 15.65 -14.42 -9.70
CA LYS A 166 16.20 -15.76 -9.50
C LYS A 166 15.15 -16.66 -8.85
N GLU A 167 14.55 -17.53 -9.66
CA GLU A 167 13.54 -18.48 -9.19
C GLU A 167 14.13 -19.65 -8.40
N ASP A 168 15.44 -19.87 -8.50
CA ASP A 168 16.13 -20.98 -7.85
C ASP A 168 16.25 -20.83 -6.32
N ASN A 169 16.20 -19.60 -5.80
CA ASN A 169 16.42 -19.30 -4.38
C ASN A 169 15.15 -18.82 -3.70
N ASN A 170 14.28 -19.75 -3.30
CA ASN A 170 13.01 -19.47 -2.62
C ASN A 170 13.14 -19.49 -1.10
N LEU A 171 13.08 -18.32 -0.45
CA LEU A 171 13.18 -18.20 1.02
C LEU A 171 11.98 -18.77 1.77
N SER A 172 10.82 -18.89 1.10
CA SER A 172 9.62 -19.44 1.71
C SER A 172 9.62 -20.97 1.84
N LEU A 173 10.51 -21.67 1.12
CA LEU A 173 10.71 -23.11 1.30
C LEU A 173 11.68 -23.43 2.44
N ILE A 174 12.47 -22.43 2.86
CA ILE A 174 13.42 -22.59 3.95
C ILE A 174 12.63 -22.60 5.26
N GLU A 175 12.75 -23.71 5.98
CA GLU A 175 12.19 -23.88 7.31
C GLU A 175 13.20 -23.37 8.34
N TYR A 176 12.76 -22.39 9.13
CA TYR A 176 13.53 -21.84 10.24
C TYR A 176 13.00 -22.43 11.54
N GLU A 177 13.88 -23.10 12.27
CA GLU A 177 13.63 -23.53 13.64
C GLU A 177 14.15 -22.49 14.63
N LEU A 178 13.38 -22.23 15.69
CA LEU A 178 13.81 -21.38 16.77
C LEU A 178 14.78 -22.17 17.65
N VAL A 179 16.07 -21.91 17.52
CA VAL A 179 17.10 -22.44 18.42
C VAL A 179 17.29 -21.44 19.55
N SER A 180 16.86 -21.80 20.75
CA SER A 180 17.25 -21.08 21.97
C SER A 180 18.67 -21.50 22.33
N VAL A 181 19.63 -20.61 22.15
CA VAL A 181 20.98 -20.83 22.68
C VAL A 181 20.87 -20.66 24.20
N VAL A 182 20.84 -21.78 24.93
CA VAL A 182 21.09 -21.76 26.38
C VAL A 182 22.60 -21.66 26.49
N GLU A 183 23.10 -20.46 26.77
CA GLU A 183 24.51 -20.26 27.10
C GLU A 183 24.78 -21.01 28.42
N GLU A 184 25.66 -22.02 28.37
CA GLU A 184 26.23 -22.70 29.55
C GLU A 184 27.33 -21.85 30.20
#